data_AF-A0A7S1S5G3-F1
#
_entry.id   AF-A0A7S1S5G3-F1
#
_cell.length_a   1.000
_cell.length_b   1.000
_cell.length_c   1.000
_cell.angle_alpha   90.00
_cell.angle_beta   90.00
_cell.angle_gamma   90.00
#
_symmetry.space_group_name_H-M   'P 1'
#
loop_
_entity.id
_entity.type
_entity.pdbx_description
1 polymer ?
#
loop_
_entity_poly.entity_id
_entity_poly.type
_entity_poly.pdbx_seq_one_letter_code
_entity_poly.pdbx_strand_id
1 'polypeptide(L)'
;GIAEEATADEQDKGPLVYQESKVFHSETFLCNVYDNAKRRYVTFEIYGLDTQDVLTLGYDYTSFDKEFRFNAELMNPNRKEGRFHWVIERLSIVPVGKERKLERKPEPSEEVPELPIYETTRKIPTGRMDLKERQRLREQMDMLDIKRAENIAKKRAATKERFLQHITRVKEEDARKKQEVEEKIAEERKQRVLSKEECDRQDFEEQARLAAKERQRKKIVAAKEQRTEDQDEEDYRALRERWRVLDAEKANNVREAREKKAEELAASQKAAEEEARRQEELQEKREAIWKARDGRVARQEAEQLKRTLAVKAELQRQEKMRKERNQEFIKVLHSERQPIFAEQLKRAAQRKVAQDQEREAVNTYVERRAIPRKVKTKGKNAKPTDAPHGKASAPKAKGKTAKKAKDEKKDEEKSEAEREKDRTDRVLDAVEAKVRAEMAEEQRRSDLDKQRTQRVEQLERSRQTQEVQHMRKYREDYRRKQVAQEEAVAERHHVMKQRDEERRSAAERRAQERDRLQRVRDHNMERREQERLVALCA
;
A
#
# COMPACT_ATOMS: atom_id res chain seq x y z
N GLY A 1 -3.71 -23.43 10.96
CA GLY A 1 -3.40 -22.20 11.73
C GLY A 1 -2.44 -21.40 10.93
N ILE A 2 -2.96 -20.46 10.14
CA ILE A 2 -2.17 -19.60 9.26
C ILE A 2 -2.12 -18.27 9.99
N ALA A 3 -0.93 -17.91 10.48
CA ALA A 3 -0.65 -16.56 10.92
C ALA A 3 -0.46 -15.73 9.64
N GLU A 4 -1.52 -15.02 9.24
CA GLU A 4 -1.41 -13.96 8.25
C GLU A 4 -0.47 -12.88 8.76
N GLU A 5 0.37 -12.38 7.86
CA GLU A 5 1.19 -11.19 8.07
C GLU A 5 0.28 -10.03 8.44
N ALA A 6 0.17 -9.75 9.74
CA ALA A 6 -0.30 -8.47 10.24
C ALA A 6 0.56 -7.39 9.58
N THR A 7 -0.07 -6.60 8.70
CA THR A 7 0.53 -5.37 8.18
C THR A 7 1.06 -4.56 9.36
N ALA A 8 2.24 -3.98 9.22
CA ALA A 8 2.97 -3.32 10.32
C ALA A 8 2.16 -2.23 11.08
N ASP A 9 0.98 -1.85 10.57
CA ASP A 9 0.03 -0.93 11.16
C ASP A 9 -0.86 -1.55 12.27
N GLU A 10 -1.03 -2.88 12.37
CA GLU A 10 -1.86 -3.49 13.42
C GLU A 10 -1.19 -3.55 14.80
N GLN A 11 0.13 -3.75 14.84
CA GLN A 11 0.88 -3.82 16.10
C GLN A 11 0.90 -2.48 16.86
N ASP A 12 0.54 -1.39 16.20
CA ASP A 12 0.61 -0.03 16.72
C ASP A 12 -0.72 0.56 17.20
N LYS A 13 -1.85 -0.15 17.02
CA LYS A 13 -3.19 0.37 17.36
C LYS A 13 -3.45 0.44 18.88
N GLY A 14 -2.77 -0.38 19.68
CA GLY A 14 -3.04 -0.51 21.12
C GLY A 14 -4.19 -1.49 21.42
N PRO A 15 -4.55 -1.71 22.70
CA PRO A 15 -5.65 -2.59 23.09
C PRO A 15 -7.01 -2.05 22.63
N LEU A 16 -7.93 -2.96 22.29
CA LEU A 16 -9.35 -2.64 22.06
C LEU A 16 -10.00 -2.24 23.40
N VAL A 17 -10.59 -1.06 23.46
CA VAL A 17 -11.19 -0.50 24.69
C VAL A 17 -12.70 -0.37 24.59
N TYR A 18 -13.24 -0.16 23.39
CA TYR A 18 -14.68 0.04 23.18
C TYR A 18 -15.12 -0.53 21.84
N GLN A 19 -16.34 -1.06 21.78
CA GLN A 19 -16.90 -1.70 20.59
C GLN A 19 -18.41 -1.47 20.54
N GLU A 20 -18.93 -1.04 19.39
CA GLU A 20 -20.35 -0.73 19.17
C GLU A 20 -20.73 -1.01 17.71
N SER A 21 -21.97 -1.41 17.44
CA SER A 21 -22.47 -1.58 16.07
C SER A 21 -23.17 -0.31 15.58
N LYS A 22 -22.92 0.10 14.34
CA LYS A 22 -23.60 1.24 13.71
C LYS A 22 -23.99 0.93 12.27
N VAL A 23 -25.19 1.37 11.88
CA VAL A 23 -25.67 1.22 10.50
C VAL A 23 -25.23 2.41 9.66
N PHE A 24 -24.51 2.16 8.58
CA PHE A 24 -24.16 3.16 7.58
C PHE A 24 -24.80 2.78 6.25
N HIS A 25 -25.58 3.68 5.64
CA HIS A 25 -26.21 3.45 4.32
C HIS A 25 -26.91 2.10 4.20
N SER A 26 -27.70 1.70 5.21
CA SER A 26 -28.42 0.42 5.33
C SER A 26 -27.58 -0.86 5.55
N GLU A 27 -26.27 -0.73 5.67
CA GLU A 27 -25.36 -1.83 6.01
C GLU A 27 -24.92 -1.72 7.47
N THR A 28 -24.78 -2.86 8.17
CA THR A 28 -24.35 -2.87 9.58
C THR A 28 -22.83 -2.98 9.64
N PHE A 29 -22.20 -2.04 10.34
CA PHE A 29 -20.78 -2.02 10.58
C PHE A 29 -20.47 -2.18 12.06
N LEU A 30 -19.31 -2.76 12.35
CA LEU A 30 -18.78 -2.89 13.69
C LEU A 30 -17.70 -1.82 13.92
N CYS A 31 -17.93 -0.92 14.87
CA CYS A 31 -17.02 0.16 15.24
C CYS A 31 -16.16 -0.28 16.44
N ASN A 32 -14.87 -0.44 16.21
CA ASN A 32 -13.85 -0.81 17.19
C ASN A 32 -13.01 0.42 17.55
N VAL A 33 -12.72 0.62 18.83
CA VAL A 33 -11.90 1.73 19.33
C VAL A 33 -10.68 1.19 20.06
N TYR A 34 -9.50 1.55 19.55
CA TYR A 34 -8.21 1.19 20.13
C TYR A 34 -7.58 2.41 20.81
N ASP A 35 -7.13 2.24 22.06
CA ASP A 35 -6.51 3.32 22.85
C ASP A 35 -5.02 3.00 23.07
N ASN A 36 -4.13 3.66 22.32
CA ASN A 36 -2.69 3.52 22.51
C ASN A 36 -2.16 4.58 23.48
N ALA A 37 -2.15 4.24 24.77
CA ALA A 37 -1.65 5.09 25.85
C ALA A 37 -0.16 5.48 25.68
N LYS A 38 0.66 4.64 25.03
CA LYS A 38 2.10 4.91 24.83
C LYS A 38 2.32 6.01 23.80
N ARG A 39 1.54 5.99 22.70
CA ARG A 39 1.61 6.99 21.63
C ARG A 39 0.69 8.19 21.85
N ARG A 40 -0.21 8.11 22.84
CA ARG A 40 -1.26 9.11 23.10
C ARG A 40 -2.14 9.30 21.86
N TYR A 41 -2.57 8.18 21.29
CA TYR A 41 -3.35 8.12 20.07
C TYR A 41 -4.56 7.20 20.24
N VAL A 42 -5.71 7.61 19.71
CA VAL A 42 -6.95 6.81 19.69
C VAL A 42 -7.32 6.53 18.25
N THR A 43 -7.56 5.26 17.91
CA THR A 43 -7.93 4.83 16.57
C THR A 43 -9.33 4.25 16.57
N PHE A 44 -10.20 4.79 15.72
CA PHE A 44 -11.52 4.27 15.40
C PHE A 44 -11.41 3.46 14.12
N GLU A 45 -11.78 2.19 14.18
CA GLU A 45 -11.79 1.27 13.05
C GLU A 45 -13.20 0.76 12.83
N ILE A 46 -13.66 0.80 11.60
CA ILE A 46 -14.99 0.32 11.24
C ILE A 46 -14.83 -0.83 10.27
N TYR A 47 -15.46 -1.95 10.63
CA TYR A 47 -15.47 -3.18 9.85
C TYR A 47 -16.86 -3.43 9.26
N GLY A 48 -16.95 -3.52 7.93
CA GLY A 48 -18.18 -3.86 7.21
C GLY A 48 -18.46 -5.36 7.27
N LEU A 49 -19.58 -5.76 7.87
CA LEU A 49 -19.93 -7.19 7.96
C LEU A 49 -20.22 -7.81 6.58
N ASP A 50 -20.81 -7.02 5.67
CA ASP A 50 -21.19 -7.48 4.34
C ASP A 50 -20.10 -7.20 3.28
N THR A 51 -19.43 -6.05 3.35
CA THR A 51 -18.43 -5.63 2.35
C THR A 51 -17.00 -6.07 2.67
N GLN A 52 -16.73 -6.49 3.91
CA GLN A 52 -15.38 -6.73 4.45
C GLN A 52 -14.45 -5.50 4.34
N ASP A 53 -15.00 -4.29 4.14
CA ASP A 53 -14.24 -3.05 4.11
C ASP A 53 -13.75 -2.70 5.53
N VAL A 54 -12.47 -2.32 5.64
CA VAL A 54 -11.86 -1.82 6.87
C VAL A 54 -11.49 -0.35 6.70
N LEU A 55 -12.14 0.52 7.46
CA LEU A 55 -11.91 1.97 7.41
C LEU A 55 -11.42 2.48 8.77
N THR A 56 -10.34 3.25 8.78
CA THR A 56 -9.70 3.75 10.02
C THR A 56 -9.70 5.27 10.09
N LEU A 57 -9.98 5.82 11.28
CA LEU A 57 -9.85 7.24 11.61
C LEU A 57 -9.11 7.38 12.95
N GLY A 58 -8.03 8.16 12.96
CA GLY A 58 -7.18 8.30 14.13
C GLY A 58 -7.10 9.73 14.67
N TYR A 59 -6.98 9.85 15.99
CA TYR A 59 -6.85 11.12 16.70
C TYR A 59 -5.71 11.09 17.71
N ASP A 60 -4.87 12.12 17.69
CA ASP A 60 -3.99 12.43 18.83
C ASP A 60 -4.85 12.83 20.04
N TYR A 61 -4.43 12.49 21.25
CA TYR A 61 -5.16 12.87 22.48
C TYR A 61 -5.47 14.37 22.56
N THR A 62 -4.54 15.23 22.12
CA THR A 62 -4.77 16.68 22.12
C THR A 62 -5.82 17.13 21.12
N SER A 63 -5.94 16.43 19.99
CA SER A 63 -6.95 16.70 18.97
C SER A 63 -8.30 16.13 19.41
N PHE A 64 -8.29 14.93 20.00
CA PHE A 64 -9.45 14.28 20.59
C PHE A 64 -10.07 15.11 21.72
N ASP A 65 -9.28 15.59 22.68
CA ASP A 65 -9.78 16.42 23.78
C ASP A 65 -10.36 17.77 23.32
N LYS A 66 -9.81 18.36 22.24
CA LYS A 66 -10.34 19.60 21.66
C LYS A 66 -11.76 19.43 21.15
N GLU A 67 -12.16 18.24 20.73
CA GLU A 67 -13.52 17.98 20.23
C GLU A 67 -14.58 18.14 21.33
N PHE A 68 -14.22 17.84 22.57
CA PHE A 68 -15.15 17.89 23.71
C PHE A 68 -15.09 19.20 24.50
N ARG A 69 -14.30 20.18 24.05
CA ARG A 69 -14.14 21.50 24.71
C ARG A 69 -15.48 22.20 24.96
N PHE A 70 -16.46 22.00 24.09
CA PHE A 70 -17.75 22.69 24.16
C PHE A 70 -18.86 21.83 24.80
N ASN A 71 -18.58 20.56 25.13
CA ASN A 71 -19.54 19.65 25.77
C ASN A 71 -19.15 19.44 27.23
N ALA A 72 -19.82 20.14 28.14
CA ALA A 72 -19.53 20.12 29.58
C ALA A 72 -19.54 18.70 30.19
N GLU A 73 -20.42 17.82 29.72
CA GLU A 73 -20.55 16.45 30.23
C GLU A 73 -19.46 15.49 29.74
N LEU A 74 -18.91 15.75 28.55
CA LEU A 74 -17.88 14.92 27.92
C LEU A 74 -16.47 15.51 28.15
N MET A 75 -16.35 16.71 28.70
CA MET A 75 -15.07 17.33 29.05
C MET A 75 -14.33 16.60 30.18
N ASN A 76 -15.02 15.78 30.97
CA ASN A 76 -14.40 14.97 32.02
C ASN A 76 -13.63 13.77 31.40
N PRO A 77 -12.29 13.68 31.58
CA PRO A 77 -11.49 12.57 31.04
C PRO A 77 -11.87 11.18 31.55
N ASN A 78 -12.56 11.11 32.69
CA ASN A 78 -12.99 9.84 33.28
C ASN A 78 -14.19 9.21 32.53
N ARG A 79 -14.90 9.95 31.68
CA ARG A 79 -16.00 9.44 30.85
C ARG A 79 -15.50 9.06 29.44
N LYS A 80 -14.57 8.11 29.36
CA LYS A 80 -13.97 7.68 28.09
C LYS A 80 -14.99 7.08 27.12
N GLU A 81 -15.85 6.19 27.60
CA GLU A 81 -16.87 5.51 26.77
C GLU A 81 -17.86 6.49 26.13
N GLY A 82 -18.38 7.45 26.91
CA GLY A 82 -19.28 8.47 26.38
C GLY A 82 -18.64 9.36 25.31
N ARG A 83 -17.31 9.57 25.37
CA ARG A 83 -16.57 10.27 24.31
C ARG A 83 -16.43 9.42 23.05
N PHE A 84 -16.18 8.12 23.20
CA PHE A 84 -16.08 7.19 22.09
C PHE A 84 -17.43 7.07 21.36
N HIS A 85 -18.51 6.88 22.10
CA HIS A 85 -19.87 6.84 21.58
C HIS A 85 -20.23 8.13 20.83
N TRP A 86 -19.95 9.30 21.42
CA TRP A 86 -20.22 10.59 20.79
C TRP A 86 -19.53 10.76 19.42
N VAL A 87 -18.30 10.25 19.28
CA VAL A 87 -17.59 10.24 18.00
C VAL A 87 -18.26 9.26 17.04
N ILE A 88 -18.53 8.02 17.49
CA ILE A 88 -19.15 6.96 16.69
C ILE A 88 -20.49 7.43 16.08
N GLU A 89 -21.36 8.09 16.85
CA GLU A 89 -22.62 8.68 16.36
C GLU A 89 -22.41 9.64 15.17
N ARG A 90 -21.28 10.34 15.12
CA ARG A 90 -20.96 11.37 14.12
C ARG A 90 -20.08 10.89 12.99
N LEU A 91 -19.63 9.64 13.03
CA LEU A 91 -18.88 9.06 11.91
C LEU A 91 -19.78 8.89 10.69
N SER A 92 -19.22 9.11 9.51
CA SER A 92 -19.86 8.88 8.22
C SER A 92 -18.85 8.41 7.17
N ILE A 93 -19.29 7.55 6.26
CA ILE A 93 -18.47 7.08 5.15
C ILE A 93 -18.66 8.03 3.97
N VAL A 94 -17.60 8.73 3.56
CA VAL A 94 -17.60 9.69 2.45
C VAL A 94 -16.77 9.13 1.29
N PRO A 95 -17.30 9.11 0.05
CA PRO A 95 -16.50 8.73 -1.11
C PRO A 95 -15.54 9.87 -1.49
N VAL A 96 -14.24 9.61 -1.41
CA VAL A 96 -13.18 10.53 -1.86
C VAL A 96 -12.54 9.96 -3.13
N GLY A 97 -13.12 10.31 -4.27
CA GLY A 97 -12.70 9.77 -5.57
C GLY A 97 -13.14 8.32 -5.76
N LYS A 98 -12.18 7.38 -5.88
CA LYS A 98 -12.45 5.94 -5.99
C LYS A 98 -12.41 5.20 -4.65
N GLU A 99 -11.94 5.85 -3.60
CA GLU A 99 -11.78 5.27 -2.27
C GLU A 99 -12.84 5.81 -1.31
N ARG A 100 -13.24 4.98 -0.34
CA ARG A 100 -14.13 5.38 0.76
C ARG A 100 -13.26 5.81 1.94
N LYS A 101 -13.58 6.93 2.57
CA LYS A 101 -12.89 7.40 3.79
C LYS A 101 -13.89 7.65 4.90
N LEU A 102 -13.41 7.47 6.12
CA LEU A 102 -14.18 7.73 7.32
C LEU A 102 -13.99 9.18 7.73
N GLU A 103 -15.08 9.94 7.74
CA GLU A 103 -15.08 11.36 8.11
C GLU A 103 -16.14 11.65 9.18
N ARG A 104 -15.82 12.56 10.09
CA ARG A 104 -16.73 13.01 11.14
C ARG A 104 -17.62 14.14 10.63
N LYS A 105 -18.93 13.98 10.73
CA LYS A 105 -19.92 15.03 10.47
C LYS A 105 -20.18 15.89 11.72
N PRO A 106 -20.55 17.18 11.55
CA PRO A 106 -20.88 18.06 12.67
C PRO A 106 -22.17 17.63 13.39
N GLU A 107 -23.10 17.05 12.64
CA GLU A 107 -24.38 16.54 13.16
C GLU A 107 -24.28 15.03 13.37
N PRO A 108 -24.91 14.47 14.43
CA PRO A 108 -25.09 13.03 14.56
C PRO A 108 -25.67 12.45 13.27
N SER A 109 -25.24 11.25 12.89
CA SER A 109 -25.86 10.55 11.77
C SER A 109 -27.33 10.35 12.08
N GLU A 110 -28.22 10.61 11.11
CA GLU A 110 -29.64 10.28 11.24
C GLU A 110 -29.72 8.79 11.58
N GLU A 111 -30.06 8.48 12.83
CA GLU A 111 -30.43 7.13 13.22
C GLU A 111 -31.55 6.72 12.28
N VAL A 112 -31.29 5.68 11.46
CA VAL A 112 -32.39 4.98 10.80
C VAL A 112 -33.35 4.65 11.93
N PRO A 113 -34.59 5.18 11.94
CA PRO A 113 -35.45 5.05 13.09
C PRO A 113 -35.54 3.58 13.45
N GLU A 114 -34.92 3.20 14.57
CA GLU A 114 -35.32 1.97 15.23
C GLU A 114 -36.81 2.15 15.41
N LEU A 115 -37.59 1.29 14.75
CA LEU A 115 -39.04 1.31 14.85
C LEU A 115 -39.34 1.48 16.34
N PRO A 116 -39.97 2.60 16.76
CA PRO A 116 -40.16 2.85 18.16
C PRO A 116 -40.85 1.63 18.73
N ILE A 117 -40.22 1.00 19.72
CA ILE A 117 -40.94 0.08 20.59
C ILE A 117 -42.01 0.98 21.19
N TYR A 118 -43.20 0.95 20.59
CA TYR A 118 -44.33 1.74 21.05
C TYR A 118 -44.57 1.30 22.49
N GLU A 119 -44.14 2.12 23.46
CA GLU A 119 -44.72 2.11 24.79
C GLU A 119 -46.22 2.36 24.60
N THR A 120 -46.96 1.28 24.58
CA THR A 120 -48.42 1.18 24.39
C THR A 120 -49.19 1.68 25.61
N THR A 121 -48.64 2.66 26.33
CA THR A 121 -49.20 3.19 27.56
C THR A 121 -49.22 4.72 27.58
N ARG A 122 -49.63 5.36 26.48
CA ARG A 122 -50.17 6.73 26.59
C ARG A 122 -51.52 6.65 27.32
N LYS A 123 -51.50 6.83 28.65
CA LYS A 123 -52.72 6.96 29.46
C LYS A 123 -53.52 8.18 29.01
N ILE A 124 -54.77 7.94 28.62
CA ILE A 124 -55.75 8.98 28.30
C ILE A 124 -55.93 9.89 29.53
N PRO A 125 -55.85 11.23 29.39
CA PRO A 125 -56.07 12.15 30.51
C PRO A 125 -57.54 12.08 30.97
N THR A 126 -57.83 11.29 32.00
CA THR A 126 -59.18 11.09 32.55
C THR A 126 -59.55 12.15 33.59
N GLY A 127 -59.54 13.42 33.19
CA GLY A 127 -59.90 14.51 34.10
C GLY A 127 -61.41 14.77 34.22
N ARG A 128 -62.19 14.56 33.13
CA ARG A 128 -63.60 15.03 33.05
C ARG A 128 -64.58 14.22 32.18
N MET A 129 -64.24 13.00 31.74
CA MET A 129 -65.13 12.19 30.87
C MET A 129 -65.93 11.13 31.64
N ASP A 130 -67.17 10.89 31.25
CA ASP A 130 -68.05 9.87 31.82
C ASP A 130 -67.62 8.44 31.44
N LEU A 131 -67.96 7.44 32.26
CA LEU A 131 -67.44 6.07 32.14
C LEU A 131 -67.85 5.39 30.83
N LYS A 132 -69.09 5.64 30.37
CA LYS A 132 -69.63 5.07 29.12
C LYS A 132 -68.89 5.61 27.89
N GLU A 133 -68.54 6.89 27.88
CA GLU A 133 -67.80 7.50 26.78
C GLU A 133 -66.36 6.98 26.72
N ARG A 134 -65.73 6.72 27.88
CA ARG A 134 -64.41 6.08 27.93
C ARG A 134 -64.41 4.66 27.39
N GLN A 135 -65.46 3.87 27.68
CA GLN A 135 -65.58 2.52 27.13
C GLN A 135 -65.74 2.56 25.60
N ARG A 136 -66.63 3.42 25.10
CA ARG A 136 -66.83 3.58 23.65
C ARG A 136 -65.56 4.03 22.91
N LEU A 137 -64.75 4.92 23.50
CA LEU A 137 -63.48 5.32 22.92
C LEU A 137 -62.42 4.22 22.94
N ARG A 138 -62.40 3.37 23.98
CA ARG A 138 -61.52 2.19 24.02
C ARG A 138 -61.89 1.21 22.93
N GLU A 139 -63.17 0.87 22.79
CA GLU A 139 -63.65 -0.03 21.74
C GLU A 139 -63.38 0.51 20.33
N GLN A 140 -63.49 1.84 20.12
CA GLN A 140 -63.14 2.46 18.85
C GLN A 140 -61.65 2.45 18.56
N MET A 141 -60.79 2.61 19.59
CA MET A 141 -59.34 2.46 19.45
C MET A 141 -58.95 1.01 19.17
N ASP A 142 -59.52 0.05 19.89
CA ASP A 142 -59.27 -1.37 19.67
C ASP A 142 -59.69 -1.79 18.26
N MET A 143 -60.84 -1.33 17.76
CA MET A 143 -61.27 -1.57 16.38
C MET A 143 -60.35 -0.94 15.33
N LEU A 144 -59.78 0.23 15.61
CA LEU A 144 -58.82 0.88 14.73
C LEU A 144 -57.46 0.17 14.74
N ASP A 145 -57.04 -0.34 15.91
CA ASP A 145 -55.79 -1.09 16.04
C ASP A 145 -55.91 -2.47 15.40
N ILE A 146 -57.07 -3.14 15.49
CA ILE A 146 -57.36 -4.37 14.73
C ILE A 146 -57.26 -4.10 13.22
N LYS A 147 -57.92 -3.04 12.71
CA LYS A 147 -57.85 -2.67 11.28
C LYS A 147 -56.43 -2.29 10.83
N ARG A 148 -55.65 -1.63 11.69
CA ARG A 148 -54.24 -1.33 11.43
C ARG A 148 -53.41 -2.60 11.39
N ALA A 149 -53.59 -3.51 12.36
CA ALA A 149 -52.90 -4.79 12.40
C ALA A 149 -53.21 -5.65 11.17
N GLU A 150 -54.47 -5.72 10.74
CA GLU A 150 -54.88 -6.42 9.51
C GLU A 150 -54.25 -5.79 8.25
N ASN A 151 -54.22 -4.46 8.15
CA ASN A 151 -53.59 -3.77 7.02
C ASN A 151 -52.08 -3.96 7.01
N ILE A 152 -51.42 -3.96 8.17
CA ILE A 152 -50.00 -4.27 8.30
C ILE A 152 -49.74 -5.72 7.91
N ALA A 153 -50.58 -6.66 8.35
CA ALA A 153 -50.46 -8.07 7.98
C ALA A 153 -50.64 -8.29 6.47
N LYS A 154 -51.62 -7.64 5.84
CA LYS A 154 -51.82 -7.66 4.39
C LYS A 154 -50.61 -7.10 3.63
N LYS A 155 -50.06 -5.97 4.08
CA LYS A 155 -48.83 -5.40 3.49
C LYS A 155 -47.64 -6.34 3.65
N ARG A 156 -47.44 -6.93 4.83
CA ARG A 156 -46.37 -7.91 5.07
C ARG A 156 -46.52 -9.15 4.19
N ALA A 157 -47.73 -9.66 4.01
CA ALA A 157 -48.01 -10.79 3.12
C ALA A 157 -47.69 -10.45 1.65
N ALA A 158 -48.14 -9.30 1.15
CA ALA A 158 -47.84 -8.86 -0.22
C ALA A 158 -46.34 -8.63 -0.45
N THR A 159 -45.62 -8.07 0.53
CA THR A 159 -44.16 -7.91 0.45
C THR A 159 -43.45 -9.26 0.46
N LYS A 160 -43.89 -10.19 1.32
CA LYS A 160 -43.34 -11.57 1.36
C LYS A 160 -43.55 -12.29 0.03
N GLU A 161 -44.71 -12.14 -0.59
CA GLU A 161 -45.01 -12.73 -1.89
C GLU A 161 -44.11 -12.17 -3.00
N ARG A 162 -43.95 -10.83 -3.07
CA ARG A 162 -43.02 -10.19 -4.02
C ARG A 162 -41.58 -10.64 -3.81
N PHE A 163 -41.16 -10.78 -2.54
CA PHE A 163 -39.84 -11.26 -2.20
C PHE A 163 -39.63 -12.71 -2.64
N LEU A 164 -40.62 -13.59 -2.42
CA LEU A 164 -40.56 -14.97 -2.88
C LEU A 164 -40.51 -15.05 -4.41
N GLN A 165 -41.32 -14.25 -5.13
CA GLN A 165 -41.27 -14.15 -6.59
C GLN A 165 -39.91 -13.67 -7.10
N HIS A 166 -39.27 -12.74 -6.39
CA HIS A 166 -37.92 -12.30 -6.73
C HIS A 166 -36.89 -13.42 -6.51
N ILE A 167 -36.96 -14.14 -5.38
CA ILE A 167 -36.09 -15.28 -5.11
C ILE A 167 -36.27 -16.38 -6.17
N THR A 168 -37.49 -16.71 -6.56
CA THR A 168 -37.73 -17.73 -7.59
C THR A 168 -37.13 -17.30 -8.92
N ARG A 169 -37.31 -16.03 -9.31
CA ARG A 169 -36.70 -15.49 -10.52
C ARG A 169 -35.18 -15.54 -10.49
N VAL A 170 -34.55 -15.16 -9.37
CA VAL A 170 -33.08 -15.24 -9.22
C VAL A 170 -32.60 -16.69 -9.32
N LYS A 171 -33.31 -17.63 -8.69
CA LYS A 171 -33.00 -19.07 -8.78
C LYS A 171 -33.15 -19.62 -10.21
N GLU A 172 -34.17 -19.18 -10.95
CA GLU A 172 -34.38 -19.54 -12.35
C GLU A 172 -33.28 -18.98 -13.26
N GLU A 173 -32.89 -17.71 -13.05
CA GLU A 173 -31.78 -17.08 -13.78
C GLU A 173 -30.43 -17.77 -13.49
N ASP A 174 -30.18 -18.16 -12.23
CA ASP A 174 -28.99 -18.93 -11.86
C ASP A 174 -29.02 -20.36 -12.43
N ALA A 175 -30.18 -21.02 -12.44
CA ALA A 175 -30.34 -22.33 -13.04
C ALA A 175 -30.09 -22.28 -14.56
N ARG A 176 -30.61 -21.24 -15.23
CA ARG A 176 -30.37 -21.01 -16.67
C ARG A 176 -28.89 -20.76 -16.95
N LYS A 177 -28.22 -19.91 -16.17
CA LYS A 177 -26.77 -19.68 -16.33
C LYS A 177 -25.95 -20.95 -16.11
N LYS A 178 -26.33 -21.78 -15.14
CA LYS A 178 -25.68 -23.09 -14.92
C LYS A 178 -25.86 -24.01 -16.11
N GLN A 179 -27.07 -24.09 -16.67
CA GLN A 179 -27.35 -24.86 -17.89
C GLN A 179 -26.53 -24.34 -19.09
N GLU A 180 -26.47 -23.02 -19.32
CA GLU A 180 -25.66 -22.44 -20.39
C GLU A 180 -24.15 -22.74 -20.23
N VAL A 181 -23.65 -22.78 -18.99
CA VAL A 181 -22.26 -23.17 -18.70
C VAL A 181 -22.05 -24.67 -18.91
N GLU A 182 -22.97 -25.51 -18.46
CA GLU A 182 -22.93 -26.97 -18.68
C GLU A 182 -22.99 -27.32 -20.18
N GLU A 183 -23.83 -26.63 -20.96
CA GLU A 183 -23.91 -26.77 -22.41
C GLU A 183 -22.60 -26.36 -23.08
N LYS A 184 -21.99 -25.23 -22.70
CA LYS A 184 -20.66 -24.82 -23.21
C LYS A 184 -19.57 -25.82 -22.87
N ILE A 185 -19.57 -26.36 -21.64
CA ILE A 185 -18.63 -27.41 -21.23
C ILE A 185 -18.87 -28.69 -22.04
N ALA A 186 -20.12 -29.04 -22.32
CA ALA A 186 -20.46 -30.20 -23.14
C ALA A 186 -20.04 -30.02 -24.61
N GLU A 187 -20.21 -28.83 -25.18
CA GLU A 187 -19.73 -28.47 -26.51
C GLU A 187 -18.20 -28.52 -26.59
N GLU A 188 -17.50 -27.95 -25.61
CA GLU A 188 -16.04 -27.99 -25.54
C GLU A 188 -15.54 -29.44 -25.41
N ARG A 189 -16.21 -30.28 -24.59
CA ARG A 189 -15.90 -31.71 -24.48
C ARG A 189 -16.11 -32.43 -25.82
N LYS A 190 -17.20 -32.15 -26.53
CA LYS A 190 -17.44 -32.70 -27.88
C LYS A 190 -16.36 -32.26 -28.86
N GLN A 191 -15.96 -31.00 -28.86
CA GLN A 191 -14.88 -30.49 -29.72
C GLN A 191 -13.53 -31.14 -29.40
N ARG A 192 -13.20 -31.34 -28.11
CA ARG A 192 -11.98 -32.05 -27.70
C ARG A 192 -11.99 -33.52 -28.15
N VAL A 193 -13.13 -34.21 -28.08
CA VAL A 193 -13.27 -35.59 -28.57
C VAL A 193 -13.10 -35.63 -30.09
N LEU A 194 -13.79 -34.75 -30.83
CA LEU A 194 -13.65 -34.67 -32.29
C LEU A 194 -12.22 -34.35 -32.73
N SER A 195 -11.57 -33.39 -32.08
CA SER A 195 -10.17 -33.05 -32.36
C SER A 195 -9.23 -34.22 -32.04
N LYS A 196 -9.52 -34.99 -30.98
CA LYS A 196 -8.75 -36.19 -30.64
C LYS A 196 -8.96 -37.30 -31.66
N GLU A 197 -10.19 -37.55 -32.10
CA GLU A 197 -10.51 -38.53 -33.15
C GLU A 197 -9.86 -38.16 -34.49
N GLU A 198 -9.79 -36.86 -34.83
CA GLU A 198 -9.09 -36.38 -36.02
C GLU A 198 -7.57 -36.58 -35.91
N CYS A 199 -6.99 -36.33 -34.73
CA CYS A 199 -5.58 -36.59 -34.44
C CYS A 199 -5.26 -38.10 -34.51
N ASP A 200 -6.06 -38.93 -33.85
CA ASP A 200 -5.91 -40.39 -33.85
C ASP A 200 -6.06 -40.96 -35.28
N ARG A 201 -6.93 -40.37 -36.12
CA ARG A 201 -7.05 -40.74 -37.54
C ARG A 201 -5.80 -40.38 -38.35
N GLN A 202 -5.24 -39.19 -38.14
CA GLN A 202 -4.01 -38.76 -38.80
C GLN A 202 -2.83 -39.64 -38.37
N ASP A 203 -2.71 -39.95 -37.09
CA ASP A 203 -1.66 -40.83 -36.55
C ASP A 203 -1.78 -42.25 -37.12
N PHE A 204 -3.00 -42.77 -37.27
CA PHE A 204 -3.24 -44.08 -37.88
C PHE A 204 -2.85 -44.10 -39.37
N GLU A 205 -3.18 -43.04 -40.12
CA GLU A 205 -2.78 -42.89 -41.52
C GLU A 205 -1.25 -42.77 -41.68
N GLU A 206 -0.57 -42.04 -40.80
CA GLU A 206 0.89 -41.93 -40.78
C GLU A 206 1.57 -43.25 -40.41
N GLN A 207 1.06 -43.96 -39.39
CA GLN A 207 1.55 -45.29 -39.03
C GLN A 207 1.36 -46.30 -40.15
N ALA A 208 0.21 -46.29 -40.84
CA ALA A 208 -0.03 -47.13 -42.01
C ALA A 208 0.93 -46.81 -43.15
N ARG A 209 1.25 -45.53 -43.38
CA ARG A 209 2.22 -45.09 -44.38
C ARG A 209 3.65 -45.53 -44.04
N LEU A 210 4.04 -45.48 -42.77
CA LEU A 210 5.34 -45.98 -42.30
C LEU A 210 5.43 -47.50 -42.42
N ALA A 211 4.39 -48.23 -42.02
CA ALA A 211 4.32 -49.68 -42.16
C ALA A 211 4.38 -50.13 -43.63
N ALA A 212 3.77 -49.38 -44.55
CA ALA A 212 3.88 -49.64 -45.99
C ALA A 212 5.32 -49.46 -46.51
N LYS A 213 6.01 -48.40 -46.07
CA LYS A 213 7.44 -48.18 -46.38
C LYS A 213 8.32 -49.28 -45.80
N GLU A 214 8.05 -49.75 -44.59
CA GLU A 214 8.77 -50.87 -43.99
C GLU A 214 8.54 -52.19 -44.72
N ARG A 215 7.31 -52.47 -45.17
CA ARG A 215 7.02 -53.64 -46.01
C ARG A 215 7.77 -53.60 -47.34
N GLN A 216 7.89 -52.42 -47.96
CA GLN A 216 8.72 -52.23 -49.15
C GLN A 216 10.20 -52.45 -48.85
N ARG A 217 10.71 -51.93 -47.73
CA ARG A 217 12.10 -52.17 -47.28
C ARG A 217 12.37 -53.65 -47.04
N LYS A 218 11.48 -54.36 -46.35
CA LYS A 218 11.62 -55.81 -46.10
C LYS A 218 11.62 -56.63 -47.39
N LYS A 219 10.81 -56.26 -48.39
CA LYS A 219 10.85 -56.89 -49.73
C LYS A 219 12.16 -56.62 -50.46
N ILE A 220 12.72 -55.42 -50.34
CA ILE A 220 14.02 -55.06 -50.93
C ILE A 220 15.18 -55.81 -50.25
N VAL A 221 15.11 -56.00 -48.92
CA VAL A 221 16.11 -56.76 -48.15
C VAL A 221 16.03 -58.25 -48.49
N ALA A 222 14.84 -58.84 -48.51
CA ALA A 222 14.66 -60.25 -48.89
C ALA A 222 15.12 -60.55 -50.34
N ALA A 223 14.92 -59.61 -51.27
CA ALA A 223 15.41 -59.72 -52.64
C ALA A 223 16.94 -59.56 -52.77
N LYS A 224 17.60 -58.98 -51.75
CA LYS A 224 19.07 -58.90 -51.66
C LYS A 224 19.67 -60.14 -50.99
N GLU A 225 18.98 -60.71 -50.02
CA GLU A 225 19.38 -61.98 -49.35
C GLU A 225 19.34 -63.16 -50.34
N GLN A 226 18.30 -63.25 -51.19
CA GLN A 226 18.25 -64.27 -52.25
C GLN A 226 19.31 -64.10 -53.37
N ARG A 227 19.93 -62.93 -53.50
CA ARG A 227 21.03 -62.70 -54.47
C ARG A 227 22.42 -62.99 -53.89
N THR A 228 22.53 -63.11 -52.58
CA THR A 228 23.82 -63.32 -51.89
C THR A 228 24.12 -64.80 -51.68
N GLU A 229 23.08 -65.62 -51.47
CA GLU A 229 23.24 -67.08 -51.31
C GLU A 229 23.80 -67.77 -52.58
N ASP A 230 23.49 -67.28 -53.78
CA ASP A 230 24.00 -67.85 -55.05
C ASP A 230 25.39 -67.34 -55.47
N GLN A 231 25.88 -66.23 -54.89
CA GLN A 231 27.20 -65.65 -55.21
C GLN A 231 28.31 -66.06 -54.22
N ASP A 232 27.93 -66.48 -53.01
CA ASP A 232 28.88 -66.80 -51.94
C ASP A 232 29.63 -68.15 -52.15
N GLU A 233 29.18 -69.02 -53.05
CA GLU A 233 29.87 -70.29 -53.37
C GLU A 233 31.04 -70.13 -54.36
N GLU A 234 30.99 -69.13 -55.25
CA GLU A 234 32.04 -68.88 -56.25
C GLU A 234 33.14 -67.94 -55.70
N ASP A 235 32.80 -67.04 -54.77
CA ASP A 235 33.72 -66.07 -54.20
C ASP A 235 34.69 -66.65 -53.15
N TYR A 236 34.39 -67.80 -52.54
CA TYR A 236 35.26 -68.42 -51.53
C TYR A 236 36.65 -68.87 -52.03
N ARG A 237 36.83 -69.02 -53.35
CA ARG A 237 38.12 -69.36 -53.97
C ARG A 237 38.91 -68.13 -54.44
N ALA A 238 38.24 -67.04 -54.80
CA ALA A 238 38.89 -65.78 -55.20
C ALA A 238 39.27 -64.87 -54.01
N LEU A 239 38.71 -65.12 -52.82
CA LEU A 239 38.84 -64.28 -51.62
C LEU A 239 40.24 -64.32 -50.96
N ARG A 240 41.03 -65.40 -51.13
CA ARG A 240 42.34 -65.51 -50.47
C ARG A 240 43.43 -64.64 -51.11
N GLU A 241 43.32 -64.33 -52.40
CA GLU A 241 44.31 -63.48 -53.09
C GLU A 241 43.92 -61.99 -53.09
N ARG A 242 42.62 -61.66 -53.05
CA ARG A 242 42.14 -60.27 -52.96
C ARG A 242 42.21 -59.66 -51.55
N TRP A 243 42.23 -60.46 -50.48
CA TRP A 243 42.28 -59.94 -49.10
C TRP A 243 43.57 -59.21 -48.73
N ARG A 244 44.72 -59.56 -49.34
CA ARG A 244 45.98 -58.83 -49.10
C ARG A 244 46.00 -57.42 -49.71
N VAL A 245 45.26 -57.20 -50.79
CA VAL A 245 45.18 -55.89 -51.46
C VAL A 245 44.07 -55.02 -50.86
N LEU A 246 42.92 -55.63 -50.50
CA LEU A 246 41.79 -54.93 -49.90
C LEU A 246 42.03 -54.45 -48.45
N ASP A 247 42.86 -55.13 -47.66
CA ASP A 247 43.20 -54.65 -46.31
C ASP A 247 44.07 -53.38 -46.35
N ALA A 248 44.92 -53.22 -47.38
CA ALA A 248 45.68 -52.01 -47.61
C ALA A 248 44.77 -50.84 -48.07
N GLU A 249 43.80 -51.11 -48.94
CA GLU A 249 42.83 -50.11 -49.40
C GLU A 249 41.82 -49.72 -48.31
N LYS A 250 41.37 -50.66 -47.47
CA LYS A 250 40.52 -50.36 -46.32
C LYS A 250 41.25 -49.55 -45.25
N ALA A 251 42.54 -49.81 -45.02
CA ALA A 251 43.35 -48.98 -44.13
C ALA A 251 43.47 -47.53 -44.64
N ASN A 252 43.66 -47.34 -45.95
CA ASN A 252 43.69 -46.01 -46.57
C ASN A 252 42.33 -45.31 -46.52
N ASN A 253 41.23 -46.01 -46.82
CA ASN A 253 39.88 -45.44 -46.76
C ASN A 253 39.45 -45.06 -45.32
N VAL A 254 39.87 -45.82 -44.31
CA VAL A 254 39.63 -45.46 -42.90
C VAL A 254 40.48 -44.25 -42.49
N ARG A 255 41.70 -44.11 -43.05
CA ARG A 255 42.54 -42.93 -42.82
C ARG A 255 41.93 -41.69 -43.46
N GLU A 256 41.51 -41.76 -44.72
CA GLU A 256 40.85 -40.67 -45.44
C GLU A 256 39.51 -40.27 -44.80
N ALA A 257 38.73 -41.22 -44.28
CA ALA A 257 37.49 -40.92 -43.57
C ALA A 257 37.74 -40.25 -42.20
N ARG A 258 38.85 -40.60 -41.53
CA ARG A 258 39.28 -39.92 -40.28
C ARG A 258 39.84 -38.53 -40.57
N GLU A 259 40.59 -38.36 -41.66
CA GLU A 259 41.09 -37.07 -42.13
C GLU A 259 39.93 -36.14 -42.51
N LYS A 260 38.94 -36.61 -43.26
CA LYS A 260 37.73 -35.81 -43.59
C LYS A 260 36.91 -35.42 -42.35
N LYS A 261 36.73 -36.33 -41.38
CA LYS A 261 36.06 -35.98 -40.11
C LYS A 261 36.88 -35.01 -39.26
N ALA A 262 38.21 -35.12 -39.28
CA ALA A 262 39.09 -34.17 -38.60
C ALA A 262 39.05 -32.79 -39.28
N GLU A 263 38.98 -32.74 -40.61
CA GLU A 263 38.80 -31.50 -41.39
C GLU A 263 37.43 -30.87 -41.14
N GLU A 264 36.35 -31.66 -41.08
CA GLU A 264 35.00 -31.17 -40.77
C GLU A 264 34.90 -30.63 -39.33
N LEU A 265 35.50 -31.31 -38.36
CA LEU A 265 35.60 -30.81 -36.98
C LEU A 265 36.46 -29.55 -36.89
N ALA A 266 37.58 -29.49 -37.63
CA ALA A 266 38.42 -28.30 -37.68
C ALA A 266 37.71 -27.12 -38.38
N ALA A 267 36.90 -27.37 -39.41
CA ALA A 267 36.09 -26.36 -40.07
C ALA A 267 34.96 -25.86 -39.15
N SER A 268 34.31 -26.75 -38.40
CA SER A 268 33.30 -26.38 -37.40
C SER A 268 33.90 -25.58 -36.24
N GLN A 269 35.10 -25.94 -35.76
CA GLN A 269 35.82 -25.18 -34.75
C GLN A 269 36.20 -23.78 -35.25
N LYS A 270 36.73 -23.67 -36.47
CA LYS A 270 37.03 -22.37 -37.09
C LYS A 270 35.78 -21.51 -37.28
N ALA A 271 34.66 -22.10 -37.70
CA ALA A 271 33.39 -21.38 -37.81
C ALA A 271 32.89 -20.89 -36.44
N ALA A 272 33.00 -21.72 -35.39
CA ALA A 272 32.64 -21.33 -34.02
C ALA A 272 33.57 -20.23 -33.48
N GLU A 273 34.87 -20.27 -33.77
CA GLU A 273 35.82 -19.22 -33.41
C GLU A 273 35.54 -17.90 -34.15
N GLU A 274 35.17 -17.96 -35.43
CA GLU A 274 34.76 -16.77 -36.20
C GLU A 274 33.45 -16.17 -35.68
N GLU A 275 32.47 -16.99 -35.32
CA GLU A 275 31.23 -16.53 -34.68
C GLU A 275 31.50 -15.93 -33.30
N ALA A 276 32.36 -16.54 -32.50
CA ALA A 276 32.79 -16.00 -31.20
C ALA A 276 33.47 -14.63 -31.36
N ARG A 277 34.39 -14.49 -32.31
CA ARG A 277 35.04 -13.19 -32.62
C ARG A 277 34.03 -12.14 -33.07
N ARG A 278 33.06 -12.50 -33.93
CA ARG A 278 31.98 -11.57 -34.33
C ARG A 278 31.14 -11.14 -33.14
N GLN A 279 30.87 -12.04 -32.20
CA GLN A 279 30.14 -11.72 -30.97
C GLN A 279 30.96 -10.80 -30.06
N GLU A 280 32.26 -11.04 -29.91
CA GLU A 280 33.19 -10.19 -29.17
C GLU A 280 33.24 -8.77 -29.78
N GLU A 281 33.42 -8.63 -31.09
CA GLU A 281 33.39 -7.32 -31.77
C GLU A 281 32.06 -6.58 -31.56
N LEU A 282 30.94 -7.30 -31.56
CA LEU A 282 29.62 -6.70 -31.28
C LEU A 282 29.49 -6.28 -29.81
N GLN A 283 30.05 -7.06 -28.88
CA GLN A 283 30.11 -6.70 -27.46
C GLN A 283 31.00 -5.47 -27.25
N GLU A 284 32.19 -5.41 -27.85
CA GLU A 284 33.08 -4.25 -27.79
C GLU A 284 32.41 -2.99 -28.34
N LYS A 285 31.67 -3.09 -29.46
CA LYS A 285 30.89 -1.97 -30.01
C LYS A 285 29.81 -1.52 -29.02
N ARG A 286 29.12 -2.44 -28.35
CA ARG A 286 28.13 -2.11 -27.31
C ARG A 286 28.78 -1.44 -26.10
N GLU A 287 29.90 -1.97 -25.62
CA GLU A 287 30.65 -1.40 -24.51
C GLU A 287 31.19 -0.01 -24.83
N ALA A 288 31.68 0.23 -26.05
CA ALA A 288 32.12 1.54 -26.49
C ALA A 288 30.97 2.55 -26.50
N ILE A 289 29.78 2.15 -26.96
CA ILE A 289 28.57 2.99 -26.93
C ILE A 289 28.16 3.28 -25.48
N TRP A 290 28.22 2.29 -24.59
CA TRP A 290 27.92 2.47 -23.16
C TRP A 290 28.92 3.38 -22.48
N LYS A 291 30.23 3.16 -22.66
CA LYS A 291 31.28 4.05 -22.14
C LYS A 291 31.13 5.50 -22.64
N ALA A 292 30.77 5.68 -23.92
CA ALA A 292 30.49 7.01 -24.46
C ALA A 292 29.24 7.65 -23.86
N ARG A 293 28.18 6.86 -23.60
CA ARG A 293 26.97 7.32 -22.91
C ARG A 293 27.28 7.71 -21.47
N ASP A 294 27.96 6.85 -20.72
CA ASP A 294 28.32 7.08 -19.33
C ASP A 294 29.24 8.29 -19.20
N GLY A 295 30.18 8.47 -20.13
CA GLY A 295 31.01 9.67 -20.20
C GLY A 295 30.20 10.95 -20.43
N ARG A 296 29.12 10.91 -21.24
CA ARG A 296 28.21 12.06 -21.39
C ARG A 296 27.41 12.34 -20.13
N VAL A 297 26.91 11.29 -19.48
CA VAL A 297 26.16 11.42 -18.22
C VAL A 297 27.06 11.98 -17.12
N ALA A 298 28.26 11.44 -16.94
CA ALA A 298 29.22 11.92 -15.95
C ALA A 298 29.61 13.40 -16.17
N ARG A 299 29.75 13.85 -17.43
CA ARG A 299 29.97 15.27 -17.74
C ARG A 299 28.78 16.14 -17.36
N GLN A 300 27.56 15.69 -17.67
CA GLN A 300 26.33 16.41 -17.28
C GLN A 300 26.19 16.49 -15.75
N GLU A 301 26.46 15.40 -15.05
CA GLU A 301 26.45 15.35 -13.58
C GLU A 301 27.53 16.28 -12.99
N ALA A 302 28.74 16.29 -13.54
CA ALA A 302 29.81 17.19 -13.11
C ALA A 302 29.45 18.67 -13.35
N GLU A 303 28.80 19.00 -14.47
CA GLU A 303 28.31 20.36 -14.74
C GLU A 303 27.19 20.77 -13.78
N GLN A 304 26.25 19.87 -13.49
CA GLN A 304 25.19 20.10 -12.50
C GLN A 304 25.78 20.30 -11.10
N LEU A 305 26.76 19.47 -10.71
CA LEU A 305 27.47 19.63 -9.44
C LEU A 305 28.20 20.98 -9.38
N LYS A 306 28.85 21.39 -10.47
CA LYS A 306 29.50 22.69 -10.55
C LYS A 306 28.51 23.85 -10.39
N ARG A 307 27.33 23.76 -11.01
CA ARG A 307 26.25 24.78 -10.87
C ARG A 307 25.71 24.83 -9.44
N THR A 308 25.44 23.68 -8.83
CA THR A 308 24.92 23.63 -7.45
C THR A 308 25.94 24.16 -6.44
N LEU A 309 27.23 23.84 -6.61
CA LEU A 309 28.29 24.40 -5.77
C LEU A 309 28.44 25.91 -5.95
N ALA A 310 28.29 26.44 -7.17
CA ALA A 310 28.30 27.88 -7.42
C ALA A 310 27.14 28.59 -6.71
N VAL A 311 25.91 28.06 -6.81
CA VAL A 311 24.73 28.59 -6.10
C VAL A 311 24.92 28.53 -4.59
N LYS A 312 25.47 27.42 -4.05
CA LYS A 312 25.77 27.29 -2.62
C LYS A 312 26.79 28.34 -2.16
N ALA A 313 27.83 28.60 -2.95
CA ALA A 313 28.82 29.63 -2.63
C ALA A 313 28.21 31.04 -2.68
N GLU A 314 27.31 31.31 -3.60
CA GLU A 314 26.57 32.58 -3.68
C GLU A 314 25.65 32.78 -2.47
N LEU A 315 24.88 31.76 -2.09
CA LEU A 315 24.03 31.79 -0.89
C LEU A 315 24.86 32.05 0.37
N GLN A 316 26.03 31.42 0.50
CA GLN A 316 26.94 31.67 1.62
C GLN A 316 27.46 33.12 1.64
N ARG A 317 27.73 33.72 0.48
CA ARG A 317 28.08 35.16 0.41
C ARG A 317 26.92 36.04 0.83
N GLN A 318 25.71 35.74 0.36
CA GLN A 318 24.50 36.49 0.75
C GLN A 318 24.22 36.37 2.25
N GLU A 319 24.40 35.19 2.85
CA GLU A 319 24.26 35.00 4.29
C GLU A 319 25.30 35.80 5.09
N LYS A 320 26.56 35.84 4.64
CA LYS A 320 27.60 36.68 5.26
C LYS A 320 27.22 38.15 5.19
N MET A 321 26.81 38.65 4.02
CA MET A 321 26.32 40.02 3.85
C MET A 321 25.11 40.32 4.73
N ARG A 322 24.17 39.39 4.89
CA ARG A 322 23.02 39.56 5.80
C ARG A 322 23.46 39.60 7.26
N LYS A 323 24.41 38.77 7.67
CA LYS A 323 24.97 38.78 9.03
C LYS A 323 25.70 40.09 9.32
N GLU A 324 26.49 40.60 8.38
CA GLU A 324 27.18 41.88 8.50
C GLU A 324 26.19 43.04 8.61
N ARG A 325 25.19 43.11 7.73
CA ARG A 325 24.10 44.11 7.81
C ARG A 325 23.34 44.03 9.13
N ASN A 326 23.06 42.83 9.62
CA ASN A 326 22.38 42.65 10.91
C ASN A 326 23.26 43.07 12.09
N GLN A 327 24.56 42.81 12.04
CA GLN A 327 25.51 43.30 13.05
C GLN A 327 25.60 44.82 13.05
N GLU A 328 25.66 45.45 11.87
CA GLU A 328 25.61 46.91 11.72
C GLU A 328 24.30 47.47 12.30
N PHE A 329 23.17 46.86 11.96
CA PHE A 329 21.87 47.24 12.50
C PHE A 329 21.83 47.15 14.03
N ILE A 330 22.36 46.08 14.62
CA ILE A 330 22.46 45.92 16.08
C ILE A 330 23.35 47.01 16.69
N LYS A 331 24.47 47.36 16.05
CA LYS A 331 25.35 48.45 16.53
C LYS A 331 24.62 49.80 16.51
N VAL A 332 23.89 50.10 15.44
CA VAL A 332 23.07 51.32 15.34
C VAL A 332 22.00 51.34 16.44
N LEU A 333 21.22 50.27 16.58
CA LEU A 333 20.23 50.12 17.64
C LEU A 333 20.83 50.29 19.04
N HIS A 334 22.04 49.76 19.25
CA HIS A 334 22.72 49.91 20.53
C HIS A 334 23.11 51.37 20.79
N SER A 335 23.64 52.06 19.76
CA SER A 335 24.01 53.47 19.85
C SER A 335 22.81 54.39 20.09
N GLU A 336 21.65 54.11 19.47
CA GLU A 336 20.41 54.85 19.66
C GLU A 336 19.78 54.59 21.06
N ARG A 337 19.89 53.37 21.57
CA ARG A 337 19.33 53.00 22.89
C ARG A 337 20.20 53.45 24.06
N GLN A 338 21.52 53.53 23.88
CA GLN A 338 22.48 53.96 24.90
C GLN A 338 22.09 55.27 25.61
N PRO A 339 21.78 56.38 24.91
CA PRO A 339 21.39 57.63 25.57
C PRO A 339 20.08 57.48 26.36
N ILE A 340 19.11 56.73 25.84
CA ILE A 340 17.84 56.45 26.53
C ILE A 340 18.10 55.71 27.84
N PHE A 341 18.95 54.68 27.82
CA PHE A 341 19.33 53.95 29.04
C PHE A 341 20.14 54.80 30.01
N ALA A 342 21.07 55.62 29.52
CA ALA A 342 21.84 56.54 30.34
C ALA A 342 20.93 57.58 31.03
N GLU A 343 19.94 58.12 30.33
CA GLU A 343 18.92 59.00 30.92
C GLU A 343 18.07 58.28 31.97
N GLN A 344 17.64 57.05 31.70
CA GLN A 344 16.89 56.27 32.68
C GLN A 344 17.71 55.97 33.93
N LEU A 345 18.99 55.65 33.79
CA LEU A 345 19.92 55.48 34.90
C LEU A 345 20.10 56.77 35.69
N LYS A 346 20.25 57.92 35.02
CA LYS A 346 20.28 59.24 35.68
C LYS A 346 19.01 59.52 36.47
N ARG A 347 17.82 59.28 35.89
CA ARG A 347 16.54 59.42 36.60
C ARG A 347 16.42 58.46 37.79
N ALA A 348 16.91 57.24 37.66
CA ALA A 348 16.94 56.28 38.75
C ALA A 348 17.86 56.72 39.88
N ALA A 349 19.05 57.24 39.55
CA ALA A 349 19.98 57.81 40.53
C ALA A 349 19.38 59.04 41.23
N GLN A 350 18.74 59.95 40.48
CA GLN A 350 18.03 61.11 41.04
C GLN A 350 16.92 60.69 42.01
N ARG A 351 16.11 59.68 41.66
CA ARG A 351 15.09 59.13 42.58
C ARG A 351 15.71 58.55 43.84
N LYS A 352 16.86 57.89 43.74
CA LYS A 352 17.56 57.34 44.90
C LYS A 352 18.07 58.44 45.82
N VAL A 353 18.69 59.48 45.26
CA VAL A 353 19.10 60.66 46.03
C VAL A 353 17.91 61.34 46.70
N ALA A 354 16.77 61.49 45.99
CA ALA A 354 15.55 62.05 46.58
C ALA A 354 15.03 61.18 47.73
N GLN A 355 15.03 59.85 47.59
CA GLN A 355 14.66 58.93 48.67
C GLN A 355 15.62 59.02 49.86
N ASP A 356 16.92 59.17 49.62
CA ASP A 356 17.91 59.31 50.67
C ASP A 356 17.72 60.67 51.41
N GLN A 357 17.43 61.75 50.68
CA GLN A 357 17.08 63.05 51.28
C GLN A 357 15.77 62.99 52.08
N GLU A 358 14.74 62.30 51.57
CA GLU A 358 13.50 62.07 52.31
C GLU A 358 13.76 61.26 53.58
N ARG A 359 14.60 60.22 53.52
CA ARG A 359 15.01 59.44 54.69
C ARG A 359 15.79 60.27 55.69
N GLU A 360 16.73 61.09 55.24
CA GLU A 360 17.47 62.01 56.10
C GLU A 360 16.56 63.05 56.75
N ALA A 361 15.60 63.61 56.01
CA ALA A 361 14.61 64.54 56.54
C ALA A 361 13.71 63.86 57.59
N VAL A 362 13.26 62.62 57.33
CA VAL A 362 12.51 61.81 58.29
C VAL A 362 13.36 61.50 59.53
N ASN A 363 14.62 61.08 59.35
CA ASN A 363 15.53 60.78 60.45
C ASN A 363 15.79 62.04 61.29
N THR A 364 16.06 63.18 60.66
CA THR A 364 16.28 64.46 61.34
C THR A 364 15.02 64.90 62.11
N TYR A 365 13.84 64.68 61.54
CA TYR A 365 12.57 64.95 62.22
C TYR A 365 12.36 64.03 63.43
N VAL A 366 12.66 62.74 63.28
CA VAL A 366 12.61 61.74 64.35
C VAL A 366 13.60 62.07 65.45
N GLU A 367 14.84 62.45 65.13
CA GLU A 367 15.87 62.86 66.08
C GLU A 367 15.47 64.12 66.86
N ARG A 368 14.91 65.13 66.19
CA ARG A 368 14.42 66.35 66.86
C ARG A 368 13.23 66.10 67.80
N ARG A 369 12.42 65.08 67.51
CA ARG A 369 11.30 64.67 68.37
C ARG A 369 11.63 63.52 69.32
N ALA A 370 12.84 62.98 69.26
CA ALA A 370 13.26 61.89 70.12
C ALA A 370 13.41 62.43 71.55
N ILE A 371 12.38 62.22 72.35
CA ILE A 371 12.42 62.43 73.80
C ILE A 371 13.64 61.65 74.33
N PRO A 372 14.57 62.29 75.08
CA PRO A 372 15.77 61.63 75.57
C PRO A 372 15.40 60.35 76.32
N ARG A 373 15.66 59.20 75.70
CA ARG A 373 15.42 57.91 76.34
C ARG A 373 16.39 57.81 77.51
N LYS A 374 15.87 57.90 78.74
CA LYS A 374 16.60 57.56 79.95
C LYS A 374 17.09 56.11 79.83
N VAL A 375 18.38 55.96 79.51
CA VAL A 375 19.05 54.67 79.39
C VAL A 375 19.20 54.09 80.79
N LYS A 376 18.31 53.19 81.18
CA LYS A 376 18.53 52.30 82.33
C LYS A 376 19.53 51.22 81.91
N THR A 377 20.72 51.31 82.48
CA THR A 377 21.80 50.31 82.39
C THR A 377 21.45 49.08 83.22
N LYS A 378 20.91 48.02 82.61
CA LYS A 378 20.98 46.66 83.18
C LYS A 378 21.04 45.58 82.11
N GLY A 379 22.07 44.74 82.20
CA GLY A 379 21.94 43.29 82.01
C GLY A 379 22.36 42.72 80.66
N LYS A 380 23.58 42.17 80.63
CA LYS A 380 24.06 41.18 79.66
C LYS A 380 23.19 39.92 79.68
N ASN A 381 22.79 39.41 78.50
CA ASN A 381 22.90 38.00 78.05
C ASN A 381 21.82 37.61 77.03
N ALA A 382 22.26 36.82 76.04
CA ALA A 382 21.53 35.92 75.14
C ALA A 382 21.51 36.32 73.64
N LYS A 383 21.79 35.29 72.84
CA LYS A 383 22.37 35.22 71.49
C LYS A 383 21.33 35.34 70.34
N PRO A 384 21.80 35.55 69.10
CA PRO A 384 20.98 35.57 67.88
C PRO A 384 20.73 34.15 67.35
N THR A 385 19.59 33.93 66.71
CA THR A 385 19.38 32.79 65.81
C THR A 385 18.43 33.14 64.66
N ASP A 386 18.88 32.73 63.49
CA ASP A 386 18.30 32.85 62.16
C ASP A 386 16.99 32.08 61.89
N ALA A 387 16.41 32.44 60.73
CA ALA A 387 15.74 31.58 59.74
C ALA A 387 14.20 31.43 59.80
N PRO A 388 13.54 30.85 58.76
CA PRO A 388 13.15 31.54 57.53
C PRO A 388 11.68 31.25 57.12
N HIS A 389 11.09 31.99 56.18
CA HIS A 389 10.00 31.45 55.35
C HIS A 389 9.80 32.23 54.05
N GLY A 390 9.95 31.53 52.93
CA GLY A 390 9.55 32.00 51.60
C GLY A 390 8.05 31.83 51.35
N LYS A 391 7.53 32.59 50.38
CA LYS A 391 6.33 32.25 49.60
C LYS A 391 6.42 32.90 48.23
N ALA A 392 6.28 32.06 47.20
CA ALA A 392 6.20 32.41 45.80
C ALA A 392 4.83 33.05 45.47
N SER A 393 4.80 34.00 44.52
CA SER A 393 3.57 34.45 43.88
C SER A 393 3.78 34.84 42.41
N ALA A 394 2.87 34.33 41.58
CA ALA A 394 2.64 34.41 40.14
C ALA A 394 2.94 35.74 39.37
N PRO A 395 3.14 35.66 38.03
CA PRO A 395 3.21 36.80 37.14
C PRO A 395 1.82 37.25 36.63
N LYS A 396 1.54 38.57 36.65
CA LYS A 396 0.35 39.20 36.06
C LYS A 396 0.66 39.91 34.74
N ALA A 397 -0.28 39.78 33.81
CA ALA A 397 -0.36 40.42 32.50
C ALA A 397 -0.55 41.94 32.56
N LYS A 398 0.04 42.65 31.59
CA LYS A 398 -0.32 44.01 31.11
C LYS A 398 -0.89 43.82 29.69
N GLY A 399 -1.93 44.48 29.19
CA GLY A 399 -2.58 45.74 29.51
C GLY A 399 -2.87 46.42 28.16
N LYS A 400 -4.13 46.47 27.72
CA LYS A 400 -4.62 47.12 26.49
C LYS A 400 -5.57 48.26 26.89
N THR A 401 -5.33 49.47 26.40
CA THR A 401 -6.20 50.68 26.43
C THR A 401 -5.91 51.48 25.14
N ALA A 402 -6.82 51.57 24.14
CA ALA A 402 -7.85 52.62 23.88
C ALA A 402 -7.26 54.03 23.63
N LYS A 403 -7.47 54.78 22.52
CA LYS A 403 -8.66 55.49 21.94
C LYS A 403 -8.28 56.14 20.57
N LYS A 404 -9.14 56.21 19.51
CA LYS A 404 -10.04 57.32 19.01
C LYS A 404 -9.34 58.70 18.78
N ALA A 405 -9.54 59.56 17.78
CA ALA A 405 -10.54 59.87 16.70
C ALA A 405 -9.90 60.92 15.72
N LYS A 406 -10.16 60.97 14.39
CA LYS A 406 -11.16 61.75 13.57
C LYS A 406 -10.81 63.23 13.21
N ASP A 407 -11.19 63.63 11.97
CA ASP A 407 -11.41 64.97 11.35
C ASP A 407 -10.20 65.72 10.73
N GLU A 408 -10.37 66.65 9.78
CA GLU A 408 -11.12 66.78 8.52
C GLU A 408 -10.46 67.99 7.78
N LYS A 409 -10.47 68.00 6.44
CA LYS A 409 -10.33 69.12 5.47
C LYS A 409 -10.00 70.56 5.97
N LYS A 410 -9.03 71.25 5.34
CA LYS A 410 -9.20 72.62 4.76
C LYS A 410 -8.01 73.14 3.89
N ASP A 411 -8.38 73.63 2.70
CA ASP A 411 -7.88 74.70 1.80
C ASP A 411 -6.40 75.04 1.54
N GLU A 412 -6.11 74.99 0.23
CA GLU A 412 -5.37 75.92 -0.66
C GLU A 412 -4.55 77.07 -0.03
N GLU A 413 -3.22 77.02 -0.22
CA GLU A 413 -2.44 78.19 -0.66
C GLU A 413 -1.13 77.76 -1.34
N LYS A 414 -1.14 77.87 -2.67
CA LYS A 414 -0.06 77.50 -3.61
C LYS A 414 1.10 78.49 -3.52
N SER A 415 2.06 78.19 -2.65
CA SER A 415 3.41 78.78 -2.68
C SER A 415 4.36 77.91 -3.52
N GLU A 416 5.46 78.47 -4.02
CA GLU A 416 6.45 77.80 -4.88
C GLU A 416 7.03 76.48 -4.31
N ALA A 417 6.79 76.17 -3.03
CA ALA A 417 7.04 74.87 -2.41
C ALA A 417 6.16 73.72 -2.96
N GLU A 418 5.02 74.01 -3.59
CA GLU A 418 4.16 72.99 -4.21
C GLU A 418 4.71 72.45 -5.53
N ARG A 419 5.52 73.24 -6.25
CA ARG A 419 6.21 72.76 -7.47
C ARG A 419 7.38 71.82 -7.15
N GLU A 420 7.97 71.90 -5.95
CA GLU A 420 8.90 70.89 -5.45
C GLU A 420 8.16 69.65 -4.92
N LYS A 421 7.01 69.82 -4.25
CA LYS A 421 6.16 68.69 -3.82
C LYS A 421 5.60 67.89 -5.00
N ASP A 422 5.11 68.54 -6.06
CA ASP A 422 4.67 67.87 -7.29
C ASP A 422 5.82 67.12 -7.99
N ARG A 423 7.06 67.61 -7.82
CA ARG A 423 8.25 66.94 -8.36
C ARG A 423 8.64 65.73 -7.52
N THR A 424 8.55 65.82 -6.19
CA THR A 424 8.78 64.68 -5.30
C THR A 424 7.65 63.66 -5.40
N ASP A 425 6.40 64.08 -5.56
CA ASP A 425 5.24 63.19 -5.71
C ASP A 425 5.26 62.49 -7.06
N ARG A 426 5.67 63.16 -8.15
CA ARG A 426 5.93 62.47 -9.43
C ARG A 426 7.09 61.48 -9.36
N VAL A 427 8.11 61.75 -8.55
CA VAL A 427 9.21 60.81 -8.33
C VAL A 427 8.73 59.62 -7.48
N LEU A 428 7.90 59.85 -6.47
CA LEU A 428 7.29 58.80 -5.66
C LEU A 428 6.32 57.94 -6.50
N ASP A 429 5.49 58.54 -7.34
CA ASP A 429 4.62 57.84 -8.28
C ASP A 429 5.40 57.03 -9.32
N ALA A 430 6.53 57.57 -9.81
CA ALA A 430 7.42 56.83 -10.71
C ALA A 430 8.10 55.65 -10.02
N VAL A 431 8.49 55.81 -8.74
CA VAL A 431 9.03 54.72 -7.91
C VAL A 431 7.95 53.68 -7.61
N GLU A 432 6.75 54.09 -7.24
CA GLU A 432 5.63 53.18 -7.01
C GLU A 432 5.21 52.43 -8.28
N ALA A 433 5.17 53.11 -9.43
CA ALA A 433 4.90 52.48 -10.72
C ALA A 433 5.98 51.45 -11.07
N LYS A 434 7.25 51.74 -10.78
CA LYS A 434 8.35 50.80 -10.97
C LYS A 434 8.26 49.60 -10.02
N VAL A 435 7.92 49.82 -8.75
CA VAL A 435 7.69 48.73 -7.78
C VAL A 435 6.50 47.87 -8.17
N ARG A 436 5.40 48.44 -8.68
CA ARG A 436 4.27 47.67 -9.21
C ARG A 436 4.65 46.86 -10.45
N ALA A 437 5.46 47.42 -11.33
CA ALA A 437 5.96 46.71 -12.51
C ALA A 437 6.89 45.55 -12.13
N GLU A 438 7.80 45.75 -11.16
CA GLU A 438 8.69 44.70 -10.63
C GLU A 438 7.89 43.59 -9.94
N MET A 439 6.88 43.94 -9.14
CA MET A 439 5.97 42.96 -8.50
C MET A 439 5.17 42.15 -9.52
N ALA A 440 4.67 42.79 -10.59
CA ALA A 440 3.95 42.11 -11.66
C ALA A 440 4.86 41.17 -12.46
N GLU A 441 6.12 41.56 -12.67
CA GLU A 441 7.12 40.71 -13.32
C GLU A 441 7.52 39.52 -12.45
N GLU A 442 7.69 39.73 -11.14
CA GLU A 442 7.97 38.67 -10.18
C GLU A 442 6.82 37.66 -10.10
N GLN A 443 5.57 38.13 -10.11
CA GLN A 443 4.40 37.26 -10.20
C GLN A 443 4.40 36.42 -11.49
N ARG A 444 4.69 37.02 -12.65
CA ARG A 444 4.81 36.29 -13.91
C ARG A 444 5.91 35.22 -13.86
N ARG A 445 7.07 35.53 -13.27
CA ARG A 445 8.17 34.56 -13.11
C ARG A 445 7.76 33.42 -12.18
N SER A 446 7.15 33.75 -11.04
CA SER A 446 6.59 32.78 -10.08
C SER A 446 5.59 31.83 -10.77
N ASP A 447 4.68 32.35 -11.59
CA ASP A 447 3.67 31.54 -12.25
C ASP A 447 4.26 30.64 -13.35
N LEU A 448 5.27 31.11 -14.09
CA LEU A 448 6.02 30.28 -15.02
C LEU A 448 6.79 29.16 -14.31
N ASP A 449 7.38 29.44 -13.14
CA ASP A 449 8.08 28.43 -12.35
C ASP A 449 7.11 27.43 -11.71
N LYS A 450 5.91 27.85 -11.29
CA LYS A 450 4.81 26.94 -10.91
C LYS A 450 4.39 26.04 -12.07
N GLN A 451 4.29 26.57 -13.29
CA GLN A 451 3.97 25.74 -14.46
C GLN A 451 5.09 24.75 -14.79
N ARG A 452 6.36 25.16 -14.64
CA ARG A 452 7.51 24.26 -14.84
C ARG A 452 7.54 23.14 -13.82
N THR A 453 7.37 23.46 -12.54
CA THR A 453 7.32 22.47 -11.45
C THR A 453 6.16 21.49 -11.64
N GLN A 454 4.96 21.97 -12.00
CA GLN A 454 3.84 21.08 -12.33
C GLN A 454 4.13 20.15 -13.52
N ARG A 455 4.78 20.63 -14.58
CA ARG A 455 5.19 19.77 -15.71
C ARG A 455 6.22 18.72 -15.30
N VAL A 456 7.18 19.09 -14.46
CA VAL A 456 8.18 18.15 -13.91
C VAL A 456 7.48 17.08 -13.06
N GLU A 457 6.58 17.47 -12.16
CA GLU A 457 5.80 16.52 -11.35
C GLU A 457 4.95 15.58 -12.21
N GLN A 458 4.32 16.08 -13.29
CA GLN A 458 3.56 15.25 -14.21
C GLN A 458 4.43 14.24 -14.95
N LEU A 459 5.63 14.64 -15.37
CA LEU A 459 6.62 13.73 -15.98
C LEU A 459 7.15 12.70 -14.99
N GLU A 460 7.37 13.08 -13.73
CA GLU A 460 7.78 12.14 -12.69
C GLU A 460 6.68 11.14 -12.36
N ARG A 461 5.42 11.58 -12.27
CA ARG A 461 4.27 10.67 -12.08
C ARG A 461 4.07 9.74 -13.27
N SER A 462 4.24 10.23 -14.51
CA SER A 462 4.14 9.37 -15.69
C SER A 462 5.27 8.34 -15.74
N ARG A 463 6.49 8.71 -15.36
CA ARG A 463 7.61 7.78 -15.21
C ARG A 463 7.35 6.74 -14.13
N GLN A 464 6.91 7.15 -12.94
CA GLN A 464 6.59 6.23 -11.84
C GLN A 464 5.48 5.26 -12.22
N THR A 465 4.41 5.71 -12.88
CA THR A 465 3.34 4.81 -13.35
C THR A 465 3.82 3.81 -14.40
N GLN A 466 4.71 4.22 -15.32
CA GLN A 466 5.35 3.31 -16.27
C GLN A 466 6.25 2.28 -15.57
N GLU A 467 7.04 2.69 -14.59
CA GLU A 467 7.88 1.80 -13.78
C GLU A 467 7.03 0.80 -12.99
N VAL A 468 5.92 1.24 -12.38
CA VAL A 468 4.97 0.36 -11.69
C VAL A 468 4.32 -0.64 -12.65
N GLN A 469 3.89 -0.20 -13.84
CA GLN A 469 3.34 -1.10 -14.86
C GLN A 469 4.37 -2.11 -15.37
N HIS A 470 5.61 -1.68 -15.57
CA HIS A 470 6.72 -2.56 -15.95
C HIS A 470 6.99 -3.61 -14.86
N MET A 471 7.07 -3.19 -13.60
CA MET A 471 7.28 -4.10 -12.46
C MET A 471 6.10 -5.07 -12.28
N ARG A 472 4.87 -4.62 -12.53
CA ARG A 472 3.70 -5.50 -12.53
C ARG A 472 3.80 -6.59 -13.59
N LYS A 473 4.11 -6.23 -14.84
CA LYS A 473 4.32 -7.20 -15.93
C LYS A 473 5.45 -8.17 -15.61
N TYR A 474 6.57 -7.66 -15.10
CA TYR A 474 7.70 -8.51 -14.69
C TYR A 474 7.32 -9.52 -13.62
N ARG A 475 6.54 -9.10 -12.59
CA ARG A 475 6.03 -10.01 -11.54
C ARG A 475 5.06 -11.05 -12.11
N GLU A 476 4.16 -10.64 -13.01
CA GLU A 476 3.22 -11.55 -13.67
C GLU A 476 3.96 -12.60 -14.53
N ASP A 477 4.96 -12.18 -15.31
CA ASP A 477 5.79 -13.08 -16.12
C ASP A 477 6.63 -14.03 -15.25
N TYR A 478 7.15 -13.53 -14.13
CA TYR A 478 7.86 -14.37 -13.16
C TYR A 478 6.94 -15.44 -12.55
N ARG A 479 5.72 -15.06 -12.13
CA ARG A 479 4.70 -16.01 -11.64
C ARG A 479 4.34 -17.03 -12.70
N ARG A 480 4.12 -16.62 -13.95
CA ARG A 480 3.86 -17.54 -15.07
C ARG A 480 4.99 -18.54 -15.27
N LYS A 481 6.25 -18.09 -15.19
CA LYS A 481 7.42 -18.98 -15.26
C LYS A 481 7.47 -19.97 -14.09
N GLN A 482 7.14 -19.53 -12.88
CA GLN A 482 7.08 -20.44 -11.72
C GLN A 482 5.98 -21.48 -11.87
N VAL A 483 4.76 -21.07 -12.26
CA VAL A 483 3.64 -21.99 -12.52
C VAL A 483 4.01 -22.99 -13.61
N ALA A 484 4.60 -22.55 -14.72
CA ALA A 484 5.04 -23.45 -15.78
C ALA A 484 6.13 -24.44 -15.32
N GLN A 485 7.03 -24.02 -14.41
CA GLN A 485 8.01 -24.92 -13.81
C GLN A 485 7.35 -25.94 -12.88
N GLU A 486 6.39 -25.52 -12.06
CA GLU A 486 5.63 -26.40 -11.17
C GLU A 486 4.79 -27.41 -11.97
N GLU A 487 4.12 -26.98 -13.04
CA GLU A 487 3.39 -27.84 -13.97
C GLU A 487 4.33 -28.85 -14.63
N ALA A 488 5.49 -28.43 -15.13
CA ALA A 488 6.48 -29.34 -15.71
C ALA A 488 7.02 -30.36 -14.70
N VAL A 489 7.18 -29.97 -13.42
CA VAL A 489 7.57 -30.90 -12.34
C VAL A 489 6.44 -31.87 -12.02
N ALA A 490 5.20 -31.39 -11.97
CA ALA A 490 4.01 -32.21 -11.75
C ALA A 490 3.80 -33.23 -12.88
N GLU A 491 4.00 -32.82 -14.14
CA GLU A 491 3.98 -33.71 -15.31
C GLU A 491 5.06 -34.79 -15.21
N ARG A 492 6.30 -34.42 -14.87
CA ARG A 492 7.38 -35.40 -14.65
C ARG A 492 7.05 -36.38 -13.54
N HIS A 493 6.47 -35.90 -12.44
CA HIS A 493 6.04 -36.77 -11.34
C HIS A 493 4.90 -37.70 -11.78
N HIS A 494 3.95 -37.21 -12.58
CA HIS A 494 2.87 -38.03 -13.13
C HIS A 494 3.40 -39.12 -14.06
N VAL A 495 4.31 -38.79 -14.98
CA VAL A 495 4.97 -39.75 -15.88
C VAL A 495 5.77 -40.79 -15.09
N MET A 496 6.50 -40.37 -14.05
CA MET A 496 7.22 -41.31 -13.18
C MET A 496 6.27 -42.25 -12.44
N LYS A 497 5.15 -41.74 -11.92
CA LYS A 497 4.13 -42.55 -11.26
C LYS A 497 3.48 -43.56 -12.21
N GLN A 498 3.11 -43.14 -13.43
CA GLN A 498 2.61 -44.04 -14.47
C GLN A 498 3.63 -45.13 -14.80
N ARG A 499 4.91 -44.77 -14.98
CA ARG A 499 5.98 -45.74 -15.25
C ARG A 499 6.14 -46.74 -14.11
N ASP A 500 6.01 -46.31 -12.86
CA ASP A 500 6.11 -47.18 -11.70
C ASP A 500 4.88 -48.09 -11.55
N GLU A 501 3.68 -47.60 -11.87
CA GLU A 501 2.44 -48.39 -11.93
C GLU A 501 2.51 -49.45 -13.05
N GLU A 502 3.02 -49.10 -14.23
CA GLU A 502 3.28 -50.04 -15.33
C GLU A 502 4.30 -51.09 -14.92
N ARG A 503 5.39 -50.70 -14.24
CA ARG A 503 6.40 -51.63 -13.73
C ARG A 503 5.81 -52.58 -12.68
N ARG A 504 4.98 -52.09 -11.76
CA ARG A 504 4.27 -52.92 -10.76
C ARG A 504 3.32 -53.88 -11.44
N SER A 505 2.49 -53.40 -12.36
CA SER A 505 1.56 -54.23 -13.13
C SER A 505 2.29 -55.30 -13.96
N ALA A 506 3.44 -54.97 -14.56
CA ALA A 506 4.27 -55.92 -15.30
C ALA A 506 4.92 -56.95 -14.36
N ALA A 507 5.35 -56.55 -13.16
CA ALA A 507 5.87 -57.46 -12.15
C ALA A 507 4.79 -58.42 -11.63
N GLU A 508 3.58 -57.93 -11.39
CA GLU A 508 2.42 -58.73 -11.01
C GLU A 508 2.04 -59.75 -12.09
N ARG A 509 2.01 -59.35 -13.37
CA ARG A 509 1.79 -60.29 -14.50
C ARG A 509 2.86 -61.38 -14.53
N ARG A 510 4.13 -61.03 -14.35
CA ARG A 510 5.23 -62.01 -14.27
C ARG A 510 5.10 -62.93 -13.06
N ALA A 511 4.64 -62.43 -11.92
CA ALA A 511 4.39 -63.25 -10.73
C ALA A 511 3.23 -64.23 -10.97
N GLN A 512 2.11 -63.78 -11.52
CA GLN A 512 0.97 -64.62 -11.87
C GLN A 512 1.35 -65.71 -12.90
N GLU A 513 2.18 -65.36 -13.89
CA GLU A 513 2.68 -66.32 -14.88
C GLU A 513 3.61 -67.37 -14.23
N ARG A 514 4.50 -66.95 -13.33
CA ARG A 514 5.33 -67.87 -12.53
C ARG A 514 4.49 -68.80 -11.67
N ASP A 515 3.47 -68.28 -10.98
CA ASP A 515 2.56 -69.09 -10.17
C ASP A 515 1.79 -70.09 -11.03
N ARG A 516 1.34 -69.68 -12.22
CA ARG A 516 0.68 -70.57 -13.19
C ARG A 516 1.63 -71.69 -13.63
N LEU A 517 2.86 -71.37 -13.99
CA LEU A 517 3.88 -72.36 -14.38
C LEU A 517 4.22 -73.31 -13.24
N GLN A 518 4.28 -72.79 -12.00
CA GLN A 518 4.51 -73.60 -10.81
C GLN A 518 3.37 -74.59 -10.58
N ARG A 519 2.10 -74.15 -10.66
CA ARG A 519 0.94 -75.06 -10.57
C ARG A 519 0.96 -76.15 -11.64
N VAL A 520 1.32 -75.81 -12.87
CA VAL A 520 1.45 -76.80 -13.96
C VAL A 520 2.58 -77.80 -13.65
N ARG A 521 3.69 -77.33 -13.09
CA ARG A 521 4.81 -78.19 -12.66
C ARG A 521 4.37 -79.13 -11.54
N ASP A 522 3.72 -78.62 -10.51
CA ASP A 522 3.26 -79.40 -9.36
C ASP A 522 2.25 -80.45 -9.80
N HIS A 523 1.30 -80.10 -10.67
CA HIS A 523 0.35 -81.04 -11.25
C HIS A 523 1.02 -82.16 -12.07
N ASN A 524 2.05 -81.82 -12.86
CA ASN A 524 2.82 -82.82 -13.61
C ASN A 524 3.64 -83.74 -12.68
N MET A 525 4.12 -83.21 -11.54
CA MET A 525 4.80 -84.01 -10.52
C MET A 525 3.82 -84.98 -9.83
N GLU A 526 2.66 -84.49 -9.40
CA GLU A 526 1.59 -85.30 -8.82
C GLU A 526 1.16 -86.42 -9.77
N ARG A 527 0.99 -86.12 -11.07
CA ARG A 527 0.63 -87.13 -12.07
C ARG A 527 1.70 -88.22 -12.19
N ARG A 528 2.98 -87.85 -12.21
CA ARG A 528 4.10 -88.81 -12.23
C ARG A 528 4.18 -89.64 -10.95
N GLU A 529 3.89 -89.06 -9.80
CA GLU A 529 3.84 -89.77 -8.52
C GLU A 529 2.68 -90.77 -8.49
N GLN A 530 1.50 -90.39 -9.00
CA GLN A 530 0.37 -91.30 -9.16
C GLN A 530 0.69 -92.44 -10.12
N GLU A 531 1.30 -92.15 -11.29
CA GLU A 531 1.76 -93.17 -12.24
C GLU A 531 2.74 -94.16 -11.58
N ARG A 532 3.68 -93.66 -10.74
CA ARG A 532 4.61 -94.49 -9.96
C ARG A 532 3.92 -95.35 -8.91
N LEU A 533 2.96 -94.80 -8.17
CA LEU A 533 2.20 -95.55 -7.17
C LEU A 533 1.36 -96.66 -7.82
N VAL A 534 0.71 -96.37 -8.94
CA VAL A 534 -0.03 -97.39 -9.71
C VAL A 534 0.91 -98.51 -10.18
N ALA A 535 2.11 -98.16 -10.67
CA ALA A 535 3.10 -99.14 -11.10
C ALA A 535 3.70 -99.99 -9.95
N LEU A 536 3.67 -99.50 -8.71
CA LEU A 536 4.08 -100.27 -7.53
C LEU A 536 2.98 -101.19 -7.00
N CYS A 537 1.71 -100.89 -7.30
CA CYS A 537 0.55 -101.68 -6.88
C CYS A 537 0.14 -102.75 -7.91
N ALA A 538 0.58 -102.62 -9.16
CA ALA A 538 0.42 -103.62 -10.22
C ALA A 538 1.59 -104.62 -10.18
#